data_AF-W7CWN6-F1
#
_entry.id   AF-W7CWN6-F1
#
_cell.length_a   1.000
_cell.length_b   1.000
_cell.length_c   1.000
_cell.angle_alpha   90.00
_cell.angle_beta   90.00
_cell.angle_gamma   90.00
#
_symmetry.space_group_name_H-M   'P 1'
#
loop_
_entity.id
_entity.type
_entity.pdbx_description
1 polymer ?
#
loop_
_entity_poly.entity_id
_entity_poly.type
_entity_poly.pdbx_seq_one_letter_code
_entity_poly.pdbx_strand_id
1 'polypeptide(L)'
;MILCSQKAYELLKIQNRYENDYLQLEPMKQEVMRQQIDYLADKHEQLLLTYIDRVAVDTEYIEDHLAQDPKELMDLFLNEMKSDDPENNPDEYHLMRIIACVFAYQETLDYLEKLIHSFKIRHTDENKIDISVTDE
;
A
#
# COMPACT_ATOMS: atom_id res chain seq x y z
N MET A 1 3.06 -9.08 6.66
CA MET A 1 1.64 -9.35 6.96
C MET A 1 1.17 -8.56 8.17
N ILE A 2 1.46 -8.99 9.41
CA ILE A 2 0.94 -8.30 10.62
C ILE A 2 1.27 -6.79 10.63
N LEU A 3 2.53 -6.42 10.39
CA LEU A 3 2.95 -5.02 10.35
C LEU A 3 2.24 -4.23 9.23
N CYS A 4 2.10 -4.83 8.04
CA CYS A 4 1.36 -4.23 6.92
C CYS A 4 -0.10 -3.97 7.30
N SER A 5 -0.76 -4.93 7.96
CA SER A 5 -2.14 -4.78 8.43
C SER A 5 -2.28 -3.70 9.51
N GLN A 6 -1.28 -3.56 10.40
CA GLN A 6 -1.24 -2.46 11.36
C GLN A 6 -1.13 -1.11 10.65
N LYS A 7 -0.29 -0.99 9.62
CA LYS A 7 -0.13 0.24 8.84
C LYS A 7 -1.37 0.60 8.02
N ALA A 8 -2.01 -0.38 7.40
CA ALA A 8 -3.31 -0.19 6.74
C ALA A 8 -4.38 0.32 7.72
N TYR A 9 -4.42 -0.25 8.93
CA TYR A 9 -5.35 0.19 9.98
C TYR A 9 -5.03 1.61 10.50
N GLU A 10 -3.75 1.96 10.63
CA GLU A 10 -3.34 3.33 10.96
C GLU A 10 -3.81 4.33 9.88
N LEU A 11 -3.62 4.00 8.61
CA LEU A 11 -4.09 4.82 7.49
C LEU A 11 -5.60 5.04 7.54
N LEU A 12 -6.39 3.97 7.72
CA LEU A 12 -7.86 4.07 7.87
C LEU A 12 -8.27 5.01 9.01
N LYS A 13 -7.59 4.93 10.16
CA LYS A 13 -7.84 5.83 11.29
C LYS A 13 -7.56 7.28 10.96
N ILE A 14 -6.48 7.55 10.25
CA ILE A 14 -6.09 8.90 9.86
C ILE A 14 -7.06 9.47 8.83
N GLN A 15 -7.44 8.67 7.82
CA GLN A 15 -8.46 9.08 6.84
C GLN A 15 -9.78 9.44 7.51
N ASN A 16 -10.30 8.58 8.40
CA ASN A 16 -11.54 8.86 9.12
C ASN A 16 -11.42 10.09 10.03
N ARG A 17 -10.23 10.36 10.59
CA ARG A 17 -10.01 11.54 11.45
C ARG A 17 -10.03 12.84 10.66
N TYR A 18 -9.51 12.82 9.44
CA TYR A 18 -9.32 13.99 8.57
C TYR A 18 -10.21 13.97 7.34
N GLU A 19 -11.32 13.23 7.40
CA GLU A 19 -12.24 13.04 6.28
C GLU A 19 -12.80 14.36 5.76
N ASN A 20 -13.16 15.27 6.67
CA ASN A 20 -13.70 16.59 6.29
C ASN A 20 -12.69 17.41 5.48
N ASP A 21 -11.42 17.42 5.88
CA ASP A 21 -10.36 18.16 5.19
C ASP A 21 -10.01 17.50 3.85
N TYR A 22 -10.04 16.16 3.82
CA TYR A 22 -9.90 15.40 2.58
C TYR A 22 -11.03 15.71 1.58
N LEU A 23 -12.27 15.83 2.04
CA LEU A 23 -13.42 16.16 1.19
C LEU A 23 -13.40 17.60 0.65
N GLN A 24 -12.61 18.49 1.24
CA GLN A 24 -12.41 19.86 0.75
C GLN A 24 -11.43 19.95 -0.42
N LEU A 25 -10.65 18.91 -0.67
CA LEU A 25 -9.73 18.86 -1.80
C LEU A 25 -10.47 18.87 -3.14
N GLU A 26 -9.82 19.35 -4.19
CA GLU A 26 -10.37 19.23 -5.53
C GLU A 26 -10.59 17.75 -5.92
N PRO A 27 -11.70 17.43 -6.64
CA PRO A 27 -12.07 16.04 -6.95
C PRO A 27 -10.95 15.22 -7.61
N MET A 28 -10.15 15.87 -8.48
CA MET A 28 -9.01 15.21 -9.14
C MET A 28 -7.94 14.76 -8.14
N LYS A 29 -7.70 15.54 -7.07
CA LYS A 29 -6.71 15.21 -6.04
C LYS A 29 -7.21 14.09 -5.13
N GLN A 30 -8.50 14.11 -4.79
CA GLN A 30 -9.15 13.01 -4.08
C GLN A 30 -9.05 11.71 -4.88
N GLU A 31 -9.31 11.77 -6.19
CA GLU A 31 -9.23 10.59 -7.05
C GLU A 31 -7.82 10.00 -7.07
N VAL A 32 -6.77 10.83 -7.21
CA VAL A 32 -5.37 10.38 -7.16
C VAL A 32 -5.04 9.68 -5.83
N MET A 33 -5.42 10.28 -4.70
CA MET A 33 -5.19 9.66 -3.39
C MET A 33 -5.96 8.34 -3.24
N ARG A 34 -7.20 8.26 -3.73
CA ARG A 34 -7.98 7.03 -3.69
C ARG A 34 -7.33 5.94 -4.53
N GLN A 35 -6.92 6.25 -5.77
CA GLN A 35 -6.23 5.31 -6.66
C GLN A 35 -4.96 4.74 -6.01
N GLN A 36 -4.16 5.59 -5.35
CA GLN A 36 -2.99 5.11 -4.63
C GLN A 36 -3.37 4.14 -3.50
N ILE A 37 -4.39 4.46 -2.71
CA ILE A 37 -4.79 3.63 -1.58
C ILE A 37 -5.36 2.29 -2.07
N ASP A 38 -6.16 2.31 -3.13
CA ASP A 38 -6.72 1.11 -3.78
C ASP A 38 -5.57 0.22 -4.30
N TYR A 39 -4.57 0.80 -4.97
CA TYR A 39 -3.36 0.09 -5.39
C TYR A 39 -2.64 -0.60 -4.21
N LEU A 40 -2.44 0.11 -3.09
CA LEU A 40 -1.78 -0.47 -1.93
C LEU A 40 -2.61 -1.58 -1.28
N ALA A 41 -3.94 -1.48 -1.30
CA ALA A 41 -4.83 -2.54 -0.82
C ALA A 41 -4.72 -3.80 -1.70
N ASP A 42 -4.78 -3.62 -3.02
CA ASP A 42 -4.63 -4.72 -3.99
C ASP A 42 -3.26 -5.39 -3.87
N LYS A 43 -2.17 -4.60 -3.80
CA LYS A 43 -0.82 -5.13 -3.58
C LYS A 43 -0.74 -5.95 -2.30
N HIS A 44 -1.36 -5.49 -1.20
CA HIS A 44 -1.35 -6.23 0.06
C HIS A 44 -2.11 -7.55 -0.03
N GLU A 45 -3.29 -7.57 -0.65
CA GLU A 45 -4.04 -8.80 -0.88
C GLU A 45 -3.22 -9.79 -1.71
N GLN A 46 -2.59 -9.33 -2.77
CA GLN A 46 -1.77 -10.19 -3.63
C GLN A 46 -0.54 -10.74 -2.90
N LEU A 47 0.15 -9.94 -2.11
CA LEU A 47 1.24 -10.43 -1.25
C LEU A 47 0.73 -11.49 -0.26
N LEU A 48 -0.49 -11.33 0.27
CA LEU A 48 -1.10 -12.33 1.16
C LEU A 48 -1.37 -13.64 0.42
N LEU A 49 -2.00 -13.58 -0.75
CA LEU A 49 -2.27 -14.75 -1.60
C LEU A 49 -0.99 -15.46 -2.03
N THR A 50 0.05 -14.68 -2.32
CA THR A 50 1.39 -15.16 -2.63
C THR A 50 1.98 -15.90 -1.44
N TYR A 51 1.92 -15.30 -0.24
CA TYR A 51 2.49 -15.88 0.96
C TYR A 51 1.85 -17.22 1.35
N ILE A 52 0.54 -17.38 1.13
CA ILE A 52 -0.18 -18.64 1.42
C ILE A 52 -0.14 -19.66 0.27
N ASP A 53 0.69 -19.44 -0.74
CA ASP A 53 0.87 -20.29 -1.93
C ASP A 53 -0.42 -20.60 -2.70
N ARG A 54 -1.44 -19.74 -2.60
CA ARG A 54 -2.74 -19.96 -3.27
C ARG A 54 -2.80 -19.41 -4.70
N VAL A 55 -1.83 -18.60 -5.13
CA VAL A 55 -1.78 -18.02 -6.49
C VAL A 55 -0.32 -17.97 -6.98
N ALA A 56 -0.12 -18.35 -8.26
CA ALA A 56 1.09 -18.00 -9.01
C ALA A 56 0.97 -16.51 -9.36
N VAL A 57 1.80 -15.69 -8.74
CA VAL A 57 1.72 -14.22 -8.83
C VAL A 57 1.92 -13.78 -10.27
N ASP A 58 0.95 -13.08 -10.83
CA ASP A 58 1.12 -12.36 -12.09
C ASP A 58 1.65 -10.95 -11.77
N THR A 59 2.92 -10.89 -11.39
CA THR A 59 3.61 -9.65 -10.98
C THR A 59 3.61 -8.59 -12.09
N GLU A 60 3.55 -9.00 -13.36
CA GLU A 60 3.53 -8.09 -14.52
C GLU A 60 2.23 -7.28 -14.59
N TYR A 61 1.08 -7.85 -14.21
CA TYR A 61 -0.21 -7.14 -14.30
C TYR A 61 -0.30 -5.92 -13.35
N ILE A 62 0.29 -6.02 -12.16
CA ILE A 62 0.25 -4.96 -11.14
C ILE A 62 1.19 -3.80 -11.47
N GLU A 63 2.42 -4.13 -11.89
CA GLU A 63 3.44 -3.13 -12.23
C GLU A 63 3.00 -2.28 -13.42
N ASP A 64 2.33 -2.87 -14.42
CA ASP A 64 1.90 -2.16 -15.63
C ASP A 64 0.60 -1.34 -15.46
N HIS A 65 -0.27 -1.65 -14.50
CA HIS A 65 -1.64 -1.08 -14.48
C HIS A 65 -2.01 -0.20 -13.28
N LEU A 66 -1.29 -0.27 -12.15
CA LEU A 66 -1.77 0.38 -10.91
C LEU A 66 -0.69 1.12 -10.09
N ALA A 67 0.59 0.93 -10.37
CA ALA A 67 1.65 1.63 -9.65
C ALA A 67 1.76 3.09 -10.11
N GLN A 68 1.04 4.01 -9.47
CA GLN A 68 1.42 5.43 -9.57
C GLN A 68 2.82 5.60 -8.98
N ASP A 69 3.68 6.38 -9.66
CA ASP A 69 5.01 6.69 -9.13
C ASP A 69 4.81 7.42 -7.79
N PRO A 70 5.38 6.92 -6.68
CA PRO A 70 5.32 7.57 -5.37
C PRO A 70 5.76 9.04 -5.41
N LYS A 71 6.60 9.40 -6.40
CA LYS A 71 7.00 10.78 -6.67
C LYS A 71 5.87 11.63 -7.26
N GLU A 72 5.00 11.08 -8.10
CA GLU A 72 3.86 11.84 -8.64
C GLU A 72 2.88 12.24 -7.54
N LEU A 73 2.62 11.34 -6.58
CA LEU A 73 1.80 11.65 -5.41
C LEU A 73 2.45 12.74 -4.54
N MET A 74 3.77 12.64 -4.33
CA MET A 74 4.53 13.63 -3.58
C MET A 74 4.55 14.99 -4.28
N ASP A 75 4.76 15.02 -5.59
CA ASP A 75 4.82 16.26 -6.38
C ASP A 75 3.46 16.96 -6.42
N LEU A 76 2.38 16.18 -6.60
CA LEU A 76 1.02 16.70 -6.53
C LEU A 76 0.73 17.35 -5.16
N PHE A 77 1.24 16.74 -4.09
CA PHE A 77 1.08 17.27 -2.75
C PHE A 77 1.95 18.50 -2.45
N LEU A 78 3.22 18.49 -2.86
CA LEU A 78 4.12 19.63 -2.69
C LEU A 78 3.65 20.86 -3.48
N ASN A 79 2.92 20.65 -4.57
CA ASN A 79 2.27 21.73 -5.31
C ASN A 79 1.07 22.29 -4.53
N GLU A 80 0.33 21.45 -3.81
CA GLU A 80 -0.80 21.90 -3.00
C GLU A 80 -0.37 22.73 -1.79
N MET A 81 0.69 22.30 -1.08
CA MET A 81 1.26 23.09 0.03
C MET A 81 1.89 24.43 -0.41
N LYS A 82 1.99 24.70 -1.72
CA LYS A 82 2.48 25.97 -2.25
C LYS A 82 1.35 26.90 -2.70
N SER A 83 0.10 26.44 -2.69
CA SER A 83 -1.05 27.27 -3.04
C SER A 83 -1.30 28.27 -1.92
N ASP A 84 -1.08 29.56 -2.21
CA ASP A 84 -1.10 30.67 -1.24
C ASP A 84 -2.53 31.15 -0.89
N ASP A 85 -3.55 30.28 -0.91
CA ASP A 85 -4.95 30.65 -0.65
C ASP A 85 -5.38 30.36 0.81
N PRO A 86 -5.36 31.37 1.70
CA PRO A 86 -5.61 31.18 3.14
C PRO A 86 -7.08 30.91 3.50
N GLU A 87 -8.04 31.09 2.58
CA GLU A 87 -9.47 30.93 2.88
C GLU A 87 -10.08 29.59 2.43
N ASN A 88 -9.40 28.82 1.56
CA ASN A 88 -9.93 27.57 0.98
C ASN A 88 -9.02 26.35 1.12
N ASN A 89 -7.83 26.49 1.70
CA ASN A 89 -6.93 25.35 1.82
C ASN A 89 -7.32 24.43 3.00
N PRO A 90 -7.46 23.11 2.77
CA PRO A 90 -7.50 22.16 3.87
C PRO A 90 -6.25 22.30 4.72
N ASP A 91 -6.35 21.98 6.01
CA ASP A 91 -5.21 22.06 6.92
C ASP A 91 -4.04 21.23 6.37
N GLU A 92 -2.99 21.91 5.91
CA GLU A 92 -1.81 21.31 5.29
C GLU A 92 -1.18 20.25 6.19
N TYR A 93 -1.27 20.42 7.52
CA TYR A 93 -0.78 19.44 8.49
C TYR A 93 -1.61 18.14 8.48
N HIS A 94 -2.92 18.24 8.26
CA HIS A 94 -3.79 17.07 8.17
C HIS A 94 -3.53 16.30 6.88
N LEU A 95 -3.38 17.00 5.76
CA LEU A 95 -3.07 16.38 4.48
C LEU A 95 -1.68 15.72 4.48
N MET A 96 -0.68 16.41 5.03
CA MET A 96 0.66 15.85 5.22
C MET A 96 0.63 14.57 6.04
N ARG A 97 -0.24 14.50 7.03
CA ARG A 97 -0.37 13.35 7.92
C ARG A 97 -1.06 12.17 7.26
N ILE A 98 -2.06 12.39 6.39
CA ILE A 98 -2.64 11.34 5.55
C ILE A 98 -1.55 10.75 4.66
N ILE A 99 -0.82 11.61 3.95
CA ILE A 99 0.19 11.22 2.97
C ILE A 99 1.37 10.49 3.61
N ALA A 100 1.86 10.97 4.75
CA ALA A 100 2.90 10.27 5.52
C ALA A 100 2.46 8.85 5.89
N CYS A 101 1.19 8.65 6.24
CA CYS A 101 0.66 7.31 6.51
C CYS A 101 0.54 6.43 5.25
N VAL A 102 0.17 7.02 4.10
CA VAL A 102 0.17 6.30 2.81
C VAL A 102 1.58 5.81 2.47
N PHE A 103 2.60 6.67 2.55
CA PHE A 103 3.99 6.28 2.30
C PHE A 103 4.50 5.23 3.29
N ALA A 104 4.22 5.39 4.59
CA ALA A 104 4.63 4.41 5.59
C ALA A 104 3.99 3.03 5.33
N TYR A 105 2.75 2.99 4.84
CA TYR A 105 2.10 1.75 4.45
C TYR A 105 2.77 1.12 3.21
N GLN A 106 3.02 1.93 2.19
CA GLN A 106 3.71 1.49 0.98
C GLN A 106 5.10 0.91 1.25
N GLU A 107 5.96 1.63 1.98
CA GLU A 107 7.31 1.15 2.34
C GLU A 107 7.27 -0.20 3.05
N THR A 108 6.25 -0.40 3.90
CA THR A 108 6.05 -1.66 4.63
C THR A 108 5.63 -2.79 3.69
N LEU A 109 4.84 -2.51 2.65
CA LEU A 109 4.49 -3.49 1.61
C LEU A 109 5.69 -3.86 0.75
N ASP A 110 6.50 -2.88 0.33
CA ASP A 110 7.71 -3.11 -0.45
C ASP A 110 8.73 -3.97 0.32
N TYR A 111 8.83 -3.76 1.63
CA TYR A 111 9.66 -4.60 2.49
C TYR A 111 9.12 -6.03 2.58
N LEU A 112 7.80 -6.19 2.75
CA LEU A 112 7.15 -7.50 2.82
C LEU A 112 7.34 -8.28 1.52
N GLU A 113 7.21 -7.63 0.37
CA GLU A 113 7.44 -8.21 -0.94
C GLU A 113 8.86 -8.79 -1.07
N LYS A 114 9.88 -8.00 -0.73
CA LYS A 114 11.28 -8.46 -0.71
C LYS A 114 11.46 -9.67 0.20
N LEU A 115 10.80 -9.67 1.37
CA LEU A 115 10.87 -10.78 2.31
C LEU A 115 10.23 -12.05 1.74
N ILE A 116 9.03 -11.95 1.18
CA ILE A 116 8.32 -13.08 0.54
C ILE A 116 9.16 -13.65 -0.60
N HIS A 117 9.67 -12.79 -1.48
CA HIS A 117 10.51 -13.21 -2.60
C HIS A 117 11.79 -13.91 -2.12
N SER A 118 12.47 -13.36 -1.11
CA SER A 118 13.66 -13.97 -0.54
C SER A 118 13.39 -15.33 0.12
N PHE A 119 12.22 -15.48 0.76
CA PHE A 119 11.80 -16.72 1.39
C PHE A 119 11.49 -17.79 0.33
N LYS A 120 10.70 -17.44 -0.70
CA LYS A 120 10.35 -18.38 -1.77
C LYS A 120 11.57 -18.85 -2.56
N ILE A 121 12.54 -17.98 -2.84
CA ILE A 121 13.78 -18.37 -3.53
C ILE A 121 14.64 -19.32 -2.69
N ARG A 122 14.70 -19.11 -1.37
CA ARG A 122 15.59 -19.89 -0.49
C ARG A 122 15.01 -21.24 -0.04
N HIS A 123 13.70 -21.44 -0.14
CA HIS A 123 13.03 -22.63 0.41
C HIS A 123 12.31 -23.51 -0.64
N THR A 124 12.74 -23.50 -1.91
CA THR A 124 12.16 -24.38 -2.95
C THR A 124 12.36 -25.88 -2.69
N ASP A 125 13.39 -26.29 -1.94
CA ASP A 125 13.74 -27.71 -1.76
C ASP A 125 13.40 -28.28 -0.37
N GLU A 126 13.27 -27.46 0.68
CA GLU A 126 13.22 -27.95 2.07
C GLU A 126 11.81 -28.26 2.61
N ASN A 127 10.74 -27.95 1.87
CA ASN A 127 9.36 -28.11 2.34
C ASN A 127 8.62 -29.30 1.69
N LYS A 128 9.35 -30.31 1.20
CA LYS A 128 8.76 -31.63 0.90
C LYS A 128 8.73 -32.44 2.19
N ILE A 129 7.61 -32.37 2.91
CA ILE A 129 7.33 -33.36 3.95
C ILE A 129 7.17 -34.70 3.22
N ASP A 130 8.19 -35.56 3.30
CA ASP A 130 8.10 -36.94 2.82
C ASP A 130 7.21 -37.72 3.81
N ILE A 131 5.92 -37.75 3.51
CA ILE A 131 4.96 -38.52 4.31
C ILE A 131 5.13 -39.98 3.86
N SER A 132 6.10 -40.68 4.45
CA SER A 132 6.17 -42.13 4.29
C SER A 132 4.98 -42.74 5.03
N VAL A 133 3.92 -43.05 4.29
CA VAL A 133 2.82 -43.87 4.79
C VAL A 133 3.40 -45.24 5.10
N THR A 134 3.51 -45.56 6.39
CA THR A 134 3.82 -46.91 6.83
C THR A 134 2.49 -47.67 6.78
N ASP A 135 2.31 -48.46 5.73
CA ASP A 135 1.23 -49.45 5.67
C ASP A 135 1.56 -50.56 6.68
N GLU A 136 0.84 -50.61 7.80
CA GLU A 136 0.75 -51.78 8.70
C GLU A 136 -0.51 -52.61 8.39
#